data_AF-A0A162HK50-F1
#
_entry.id   AF-A0A162HK50-F1
#
_cell.length_a   1.000
_cell.length_b   1.000
_cell.length_c   1.000
_cell.angle_alpha   90.00
_cell.angle_beta   90.00
_cell.angle_gamma   90.00
#
_symmetry.space_group_name_H-M   'P 1'
#
loop_
_entity.id
_entity.type
_entity.pdbx_description
1 polymer ?
#
loop_
_entity_poly.entity_id
_entity_poly.type
_entity_poly.pdbx_seq_one_letter_code
_entity_poly.pdbx_strand_id
1 'polypeptide(L)'
;MGRFSTDTAGMTEGIGVAVLIGLTLLVTAIVGLNVLVIEDDDSGGPQANFSYDYVEDNELLIVTHARGDEFEAGNVEFEGPSRTVTWAQVANREPDAMIGRGDIAQLSSGNAYERRVGARDTITIYHNASGNRTQLDQWDGAN
;
A
#
# COMPACT_ATOMS: atom_id res chain seq x y z
N MET A 1 11.35 -75.85 18.70
CA MET A 1 11.94 -74.53 19.02
C MET A 1 11.95 -73.67 17.77
N GLY A 2 11.55 -72.40 17.88
CA GLY A 2 11.57 -71.42 16.80
C GLY A 2 10.44 -70.39 16.97
N ARG A 3 10.63 -69.42 17.87
CA ARG A 3 9.76 -68.24 18.01
C ARG A 3 10.12 -67.24 16.90
N PHE A 4 9.13 -66.78 16.14
CA PHE A 4 9.27 -65.57 15.33
C PHE A 4 8.85 -64.38 16.22
N SER A 5 9.81 -63.49 16.48
CA SER A 5 9.58 -62.21 17.17
C SER A 5 8.85 -61.24 16.27
N THR A 6 8.02 -60.43 16.91
CA THR A 6 7.09 -59.45 16.36
C THR A 6 7.83 -58.18 15.94
N ASP A 7 8.50 -58.18 14.78
CA ASP A 7 9.21 -57.00 14.24
C ASP A 7 8.43 -56.33 13.10
N THR A 8 7.18 -55.95 13.32
CA THR A 8 6.40 -55.18 12.32
C THR A 8 5.54 -54.07 12.92
N ALA A 9 5.21 -54.12 14.21
CA ALA A 9 4.37 -53.09 14.82
C ALA A 9 5.06 -51.71 14.91
N GLY A 10 6.37 -51.67 15.24
CA GLY A 10 7.12 -50.43 15.44
C GLY A 10 7.43 -49.60 14.18
N MET A 11 7.34 -50.21 13.00
CA MET A 11 7.74 -49.55 11.74
C MET A 11 6.59 -48.74 11.12
N THR A 12 5.34 -49.13 11.37
CA THR A 12 4.13 -48.44 10.90
C THR A 12 3.87 -47.12 11.65
N GLU A 13 4.25 -47.05 12.92
CA GLU A 13 4.03 -45.89 13.79
C GLU A 13 4.88 -44.68 13.34
N GLY A 14 6.16 -44.91 13.02
CA GLY A 14 7.07 -43.85 12.56
C GLY A 14 6.75 -43.33 11.14
N ILE A 15 6.32 -44.21 10.24
CA ILE A 15 5.95 -43.83 8.87
C ILE A 15 4.68 -42.98 8.87
N GLY A 16 3.68 -43.32 9.70
CA GLY A 16 2.45 -42.52 9.81
C GLY A 16 2.72 -41.09 10.28
N VAL A 17 3.58 -40.93 11.29
CA VAL A 17 4.00 -39.61 11.79
C VAL A 17 4.78 -38.83 10.74
N ALA A 18 5.72 -39.47 10.04
CA ALA A 18 6.50 -38.83 8.98
C ALA A 18 5.62 -38.32 7.84
N VAL A 19 4.60 -39.09 7.43
CA VAL A 19 3.65 -38.69 6.39
C VAL A 19 2.79 -37.51 6.85
N LEU A 20 2.31 -37.52 8.09
CA LEU A 20 1.52 -36.42 8.67
C LEU A 20 2.33 -35.12 8.72
N ILE A 21 3.57 -35.16 9.23
CA ILE A 21 4.45 -33.99 9.28
C ILE A 21 4.74 -33.48 7.86
N GLY A 22 5.01 -34.38 6.92
CA GLY A 22 5.26 -34.03 5.51
C GLY A 22 4.06 -33.32 4.88
N LEU A 23 2.84 -33.80 5.13
CA LEU A 23 1.61 -33.17 4.62
C LEU A 23 1.38 -31.80 5.26
N THR A 24 1.60 -31.65 6.57
CA THR A 24 1.47 -30.36 7.25
C THR A 24 2.42 -29.32 6.68
N LEU A 25 3.69 -29.67 6.48
CA LEU A 25 4.68 -28.77 5.87
C LEU A 25 4.29 -28.36 4.45
N LEU A 26 3.74 -29.30 3.67
CA LEU A 26 3.26 -29.03 2.32
C LEU A 26 2.08 -28.05 2.31
N VAL A 27 1.09 -28.24 3.20
CA VAL A 27 -0.06 -27.33 3.32
C VAL A 27 0.36 -25.95 3.81
N THR A 28 1.24 -25.88 4.82
CA THR A 28 1.78 -24.61 5.33
C THR A 28 2.55 -23.85 4.24
N ALA A 29 3.33 -24.55 3.42
CA ALA A 29 4.03 -23.93 2.30
C ALA A 29 3.05 -23.36 1.25
N ILE A 30 1.97 -24.09 0.91
CA ILE A 30 0.97 -23.62 -0.06
C ILE A 30 0.22 -22.38 0.46
N VAL A 31 -0.18 -22.37 1.73
CA VAL A 31 -0.93 -21.25 2.32
C VAL A 31 -0.02 -20.04 2.58
N GLY A 32 1.21 -20.28 3.03
CA GLY A 32 2.18 -19.22 3.39
C GLY A 32 2.69 -18.38 2.21
N LEU A 33 2.50 -18.85 0.97
CA LEU A 33 2.88 -18.10 -0.23
C LEU A 33 1.87 -17.02 -0.64
N ASN A 34 0.66 -16.99 -0.06
CA ASN A 34 -0.36 -15.99 -0.40
C ASN A 34 -0.24 -14.66 0.39
N VAL A 35 0.69 -14.55 1.34
CA VAL A 35 0.87 -13.34 2.19
C VAL A 35 2.13 -12.54 1.88
N LEU A 36 2.96 -12.98 0.94
CA LEU A 36 4.03 -12.18 0.34
C LEU A 36 3.67 -11.87 -1.12
N VAL A 37 2.52 -11.24 -1.33
CA VAL A 37 2.43 -10.27 -2.42
C VAL A 37 2.67 -8.94 -1.75
N ILE A 38 3.95 -8.59 -1.62
CA ILE A 38 4.31 -7.17 -1.69
C ILE A 38 4.19 -6.89 -3.17
N GLU A 39 3.17 -6.15 -3.57
CA GLU A 39 3.11 -5.46 -4.85
C GLU A 39 4.29 -4.48 -4.90
N ASP A 40 5.51 -4.98 -5.08
CA ASP A 40 6.55 -4.22 -5.74
C ASP A 40 6.18 -4.25 -7.23
N ASP A 41 5.24 -3.38 -7.59
CA ASP A 41 4.85 -3.09 -8.97
C ASP A 41 6.02 -2.37 -9.65
N ASP A 42 7.12 -3.08 -9.89
CA ASP A 42 8.23 -2.70 -10.77
C ASP A 42 7.78 -2.81 -12.25
N SER A 43 6.53 -2.42 -12.52
CA SER A 43 5.88 -2.48 -13.84
C SER A 43 6.07 -1.19 -14.63
N GLY A 44 7.23 -0.53 -14.58
CA GLY A 44 7.55 0.62 -15.43
C GLY A 44 6.48 1.75 -15.48
N GLY A 45 5.62 1.83 -14.45
CA GLY A 45 4.56 2.82 -14.32
C GLY A 45 5.10 4.15 -13.79
N PRO A 46 4.27 5.20 -13.75
CA PRO A 46 4.67 6.49 -13.21
C PRO A 46 5.22 6.34 -11.79
N GLN A 47 6.40 6.91 -11.53
CA GLN A 47 7.10 6.81 -10.25
C GLN A 47 7.21 8.18 -9.60
N ALA A 48 6.66 8.35 -8.40
CA ALA A 48 6.92 9.54 -7.58
C ALA A 48 6.83 9.22 -6.10
N ASN A 49 7.62 9.96 -5.32
CA ASN A 49 7.66 9.84 -3.88
C ASN A 49 7.18 11.14 -3.27
N PHE A 50 6.37 11.06 -2.22
CA PHE A 50 5.87 12.22 -1.52
C PHE A 50 6.42 12.26 -0.09
N SER A 51 6.45 13.46 0.47
CA SER A 51 6.73 13.67 1.88
C SER A 51 5.50 14.26 2.53
N TYR A 52 5.24 13.83 3.75
CA TYR A 52 4.05 14.15 4.51
C TYR A 52 4.43 14.90 5.78
N ASP A 53 3.81 16.06 5.99
CA ASP A 53 3.92 16.83 7.22
C ASP A 53 2.51 17.04 7.78
N TYR A 54 2.24 16.41 8.92
CA TYR A 54 0.96 16.47 9.60
C TYR A 54 1.01 17.50 10.74
N VAL A 55 0.10 18.48 10.69
CA VAL A 55 0.00 19.51 11.71
C VAL A 55 -1.20 19.21 12.60
N GLU A 56 -0.96 18.59 13.76
CA GLU A 56 -2.00 18.15 14.70
C GLU A 56 -2.90 19.30 15.17
N ASP A 57 -2.32 20.46 15.52
CA ASP A 57 -3.05 21.63 16.03
C ASP A 57 -4.16 22.11 15.08
N ASN A 58 -3.96 21.94 13.78
CA ASN A 58 -4.88 22.41 12.74
C ASN A 58 -5.54 21.28 11.96
N GLU A 59 -5.23 20.02 12.30
CA GLU A 59 -5.71 18.81 11.63
C GLU A 59 -5.62 18.94 10.09
N LEU A 60 -4.42 19.28 9.60
CA LEU A 60 -4.12 19.42 8.17
C LEU A 60 -2.90 18.60 7.78
N LEU A 61 -2.86 18.21 6.51
CA LEU A 61 -1.74 17.47 5.92
C LEU A 61 -1.10 18.31 4.82
N ILE A 62 0.21 18.47 4.88
CA ILE A 62 1.02 19.08 3.83
C ILE A 62 1.71 17.95 3.09
N VAL A 63 1.43 17.85 1.80
CA VAL A 63 2.04 16.88 0.90
C VAL A 63 3.04 17.60 0.01
N THR A 64 4.29 17.13 0.00
CA THR A 64 5.35 17.67 -0.86
C THR A 64 5.76 16.61 -1.87
N HIS A 65 5.81 16.96 -3.17
CA HIS A 65 6.40 16.09 -4.18
C HIS A 65 7.92 16.06 -3.98
N ALA A 66 8.44 14.93 -3.52
CA ALA A 66 9.83 14.85 -3.08
C ALA A 66 10.77 14.56 -4.26
N ARG A 67 10.41 13.55 -5.08
CA ARG A 67 11.22 13.03 -6.21
C ARG A 67 10.32 12.26 -7.18
N GLY A 68 10.84 12.00 -8.38
CA GLY A 68 10.20 11.16 -9.40
C GLY A 68 9.73 11.96 -10.61
N ASP A 69 8.78 11.40 -11.34
CA ASP A 69 8.16 11.97 -12.53
C ASP A 69 7.36 13.22 -12.20
N GLU A 70 7.26 14.10 -13.19
CA GLU A 70 6.40 15.27 -13.14
C GLU A 70 5.03 14.93 -13.74
N PHE A 71 3.97 15.49 -13.18
CA PHE A 71 2.59 15.23 -13.58
C PHE A 71 1.81 16.51 -13.78
N GLU A 72 0.78 16.47 -14.63
CA GLU A 72 -0.23 17.52 -14.64
C GLU A 72 -1.00 17.50 -13.31
N ALA A 73 -1.18 18.66 -12.67
CA ALA A 73 -1.82 18.78 -11.37
C ALA A 73 -3.26 18.24 -11.34
N GLY A 74 -3.94 18.24 -12.48
CA GLY A 74 -5.29 17.69 -12.65
C GLY A 74 -5.32 16.16 -12.65
N ASN A 75 -4.21 15.50 -12.97
CA ASN A 75 -4.10 14.05 -13.06
C ASN A 75 -3.61 13.42 -11.75
N VAL A 76 -3.25 14.21 -10.74
CA VAL A 76 -2.86 13.71 -9.42
C VAL A 76 -4.02 13.87 -8.45
N GLU A 77 -4.53 12.76 -7.95
CA GLU A 77 -5.67 12.69 -7.04
C GLU A 77 -5.22 12.34 -5.63
N PHE A 78 -5.75 13.08 -4.66
CA PHE A 78 -5.74 12.75 -3.25
C PHE A 78 -7.06 12.08 -2.90
N GLU A 79 -7.01 10.79 -2.59
CA GLU A 79 -8.14 10.02 -2.09
C GLU A 79 -8.03 9.88 -0.58
N GLY A 80 -8.98 10.49 0.13
CA GLY A 80 -9.16 10.32 1.56
C GLY A 80 -10.45 9.57 1.90
N PRO A 81 -10.74 9.35 3.19
CA PRO A 81 -11.82 8.46 3.65
C PRO A 81 -13.24 8.87 3.25
N SER A 82 -13.45 10.08 2.74
CA SER A 82 -14.78 10.56 2.35
C SER A 82 -14.77 11.46 1.11
N ARG A 83 -13.61 11.73 0.52
CA ARG A 83 -13.49 12.69 -0.58
C ARG A 83 -12.23 12.42 -1.40
N THR A 84 -12.37 12.62 -2.70
CA THR A 84 -11.26 12.64 -3.64
C THR A 84 -11.16 14.04 -4.25
N VAL A 85 -9.95 14.61 -4.28
CA VAL A 85 -9.66 15.92 -4.85
C VAL A 85 -8.37 15.87 -5.66
N THR A 86 -8.20 16.74 -6.64
CA THR A 86 -6.96 16.79 -7.40
C THR A 86 -5.95 17.75 -6.79
N TRP A 87 -4.67 17.58 -7.11
CA TRP A 87 -3.62 18.51 -6.73
C TRP A 87 -3.92 19.92 -7.21
N ALA A 88 -4.42 20.07 -8.44
CA ALA A 88 -4.84 21.34 -9.01
C ALA A 88 -5.88 22.05 -8.12
N GLN A 89 -6.87 21.32 -7.61
CA GLN A 89 -7.94 21.87 -6.79
C GLN A 89 -7.42 22.37 -5.43
N VAL A 90 -6.58 21.60 -4.75
CA VAL A 90 -6.12 21.96 -3.40
C VAL A 90 -4.98 22.98 -3.40
N ALA A 91 -4.17 23.00 -4.46
CA ALA A 91 -3.10 23.98 -4.65
C ALA A 91 -3.57 25.23 -5.43
N ASN A 92 -4.84 25.29 -5.83
CA ASN A 92 -5.41 26.36 -6.66
C ASN A 92 -4.56 26.65 -7.90
N ARG A 93 -4.23 25.58 -8.65
CA ARG A 93 -3.46 25.62 -9.90
C ARG A 93 -4.34 25.22 -11.09
N GLU A 94 -3.89 25.57 -12.28
CA GLU A 94 -4.51 25.07 -13.51
C GLU A 94 -4.33 23.54 -13.63
N PRO A 95 -5.32 22.79 -14.15
CA PRO A 95 -5.22 21.33 -14.23
C PRO A 95 -4.05 20.82 -15.08
N ASP A 96 -3.64 21.56 -16.11
CA ASP A 96 -2.52 21.27 -17.01
C ASP A 96 -1.17 21.79 -16.47
N ALA A 97 -1.16 22.48 -15.33
CA ALA A 97 0.07 22.91 -14.71
C ALA A 97 0.88 21.70 -14.22
N MET A 98 2.14 21.63 -14.64
CA MET A 98 3.05 20.58 -14.19
C MET A 98 3.38 20.76 -12.71
N ILE A 99 3.37 19.66 -11.96
CA ILE A 99 3.91 19.55 -10.62
C ILE A 99 5.14 18.66 -10.65
N GLY A 100 6.15 19.05 -9.89
CA GLY A 100 7.40 18.33 -9.77
C GLY A 100 8.02 18.54 -8.39
N ARG A 101 9.32 18.24 -8.31
CA ARG A 101 10.03 18.25 -7.04
C ARG A 101 9.93 19.60 -6.31
N GLY A 102 9.46 19.54 -5.07
CA GLY A 102 9.32 20.69 -4.17
C GLY A 102 7.96 21.36 -4.25
N ASP A 103 7.07 20.95 -5.16
CA ASP A 103 5.69 21.42 -5.15
C ASP A 103 4.94 20.90 -3.95
N ILE A 104 4.05 21.75 -3.43
CA ILE A 104 3.30 21.49 -2.20
C ILE A 104 1.80 21.55 -2.50
N ALA A 105 1.07 20.60 -1.91
CA ALA A 105 -0.37 20.60 -1.77
C ALA A 105 -0.73 20.52 -0.29
N GLN A 106 -1.75 21.26 0.12
CA GLN A 106 -2.29 21.19 1.48
C GLN A 106 -3.67 20.54 1.44
N LEU A 107 -3.94 19.59 2.33
CA LEU A 107 -5.28 19.05 2.55
C LEU A 107 -5.81 19.61 3.86
N SER A 108 -6.89 20.39 3.78
CA SER A 108 -7.47 21.04 4.96
C SER A 108 -8.93 21.44 4.73
N SER A 109 -9.62 21.82 5.80
CA SER A 109 -11.00 22.30 5.70
C SER A 109 -11.13 23.67 5.03
N GLY A 110 -10.02 24.38 4.84
CA GLY A 110 -9.98 25.72 4.26
C GLY A 110 -9.80 25.77 2.73
N ASN A 111 -9.71 24.63 2.06
CA ASN A 111 -9.53 24.56 0.60
C ASN A 111 -10.46 23.49 -0.01
N ALA A 112 -10.23 23.12 -1.27
CA ALA A 112 -11.08 22.18 -2.01
C ALA A 112 -11.26 20.80 -1.37
N TYR A 113 -10.36 20.39 -0.46
CA TYR A 113 -10.53 19.17 0.34
C TYR A 113 -11.70 19.30 1.34
N GLU A 114 -11.98 20.52 1.80
CA GLU A 114 -13.15 20.90 2.63
C GLU A 114 -13.31 20.10 3.94
N ARG A 115 -12.26 19.40 4.36
CA ARG A 115 -12.26 18.57 5.57
C ARG A 115 -10.95 18.67 6.32
N ARG A 116 -11.03 18.43 7.63
CA ARG A 116 -9.84 18.21 8.45
C ARG A 116 -9.31 16.81 8.20
N VAL A 117 -8.00 16.67 8.23
CA VAL A 117 -7.29 15.40 8.15
C VAL A 117 -7.00 14.93 9.57
N GLY A 118 -7.57 13.80 9.95
CA GLY A 118 -7.33 13.18 11.24
C GLY A 118 -6.00 12.43 11.28
N ALA A 119 -5.39 12.32 12.46
CA ALA A 119 -4.17 11.53 12.67
C ALA A 119 -4.30 10.04 12.32
N ARG A 120 -5.53 9.52 12.17
CA ARG A 120 -5.82 8.12 11.82
C ARG A 120 -6.38 7.97 10.41
N ASP A 121 -6.45 9.06 9.65
CA ASP A 121 -6.93 9.02 8.28
C ASP A 121 -5.85 8.46 7.38
N THR A 122 -6.27 7.72 6.35
CA THR A 122 -5.40 7.30 5.27
C THR A 122 -5.63 8.21 4.06
N ILE A 123 -4.55 8.72 3.48
CA ILE A 123 -4.58 9.52 2.26
C ILE A 123 -3.75 8.81 1.20
N THR A 124 -4.39 8.35 0.14
CA THR A 124 -3.71 7.68 -0.99
C THR A 124 -3.59 8.64 -2.15
N ILE A 125 -2.42 8.66 -2.78
CA ILE A 125 -2.14 9.50 -3.95
C ILE A 125 -2.20 8.62 -5.18
N TYR A 126 -3.05 9.01 -6.15
CA TYR A 126 -3.17 8.33 -7.43
C TYR A 126 -2.76 9.25 -8.57
N HIS A 127 -2.17 8.68 -9.61
CA HIS A 127 -2.08 9.28 -10.93
C HIS A 127 -3.21 8.72 -11.80
N ASN A 128 -4.06 9.59 -12.34
CA ASN A 128 -5.18 9.25 -13.22
C ASN A 128 -5.02 9.98 -14.56
N ALA A 129 -4.32 9.36 -15.50
CA ALA A 129 -4.22 9.85 -16.86
C ALA A 129 -5.13 9.04 -17.79
N SER A 130 -6.08 9.71 -18.44
CA SER A 130 -6.97 9.11 -19.44
C SER A 130 -7.77 7.89 -18.94
N GLY A 131 -8.09 7.84 -17.64
CA GLY A 131 -8.84 6.74 -17.03
C GLY A 131 -8.00 5.55 -16.60
N ASN A 132 -6.68 5.58 -16.80
CA ASN A 132 -5.78 4.64 -16.15
C ASN A 132 -5.34 5.23 -14.80
N ARG A 133 -5.82 4.62 -13.70
CA ARG A 133 -5.53 5.04 -12.33
C ARG A 133 -4.44 4.15 -11.74
N THR A 134 -3.35 4.76 -11.29
CA THR A 134 -2.19 4.07 -10.69
C THR A 134 -1.90 4.70 -9.34
N GLN A 135 -1.71 3.87 -8.31
CA GLN A 135 -1.29 4.37 -7.00
C GLN A 135 0.16 4.83 -7.06
N LEU A 136 0.43 6.04 -6.58
CA LEU A 136 1.78 6.57 -6.48
C LEU A 136 2.35 6.39 -5.08
N ASP A 137 1.58 6.72 -4.05
CA ASP A 137 2.04 6.72 -2.65
C ASP A 137 0.86 6.74 -1.68
N GLN A 138 1.11 6.51 -0.39
CA GLN A 138 0.09 6.51 0.66
C GLN A 138 0.63 7.04 1.99
N TRP A 139 -0.19 7.85 2.66
CA TRP A 139 0.00 8.25 4.04
C TRP A 139 -0.99 7.50 4.93
N ASP A 140 -0.47 6.75 5.91
CA ASP A 140 -1.25 5.88 6.81
C ASP A 140 -1.66 6.54 8.14
N GLY A 141 -1.57 7.87 8.22
CA GLY A 141 -1.81 8.63 9.43
C GLY A 141 -0.53 9.05 10.15
N ALA A 142 -0.69 9.79 11.25
CA ALA A 142 0.41 10.18 12.13
C ALA A 142 0.76 9.01 13.06
N ASN A 143 2.04 8.64 13.12
CA ASN A 143 2.58 7.63 14.03
C ASN A 143 2.79 8.18 15.45
#